data_AF-A0A9D7R640-F1
#
_entry.id   AF-A0A9D7R640-F1
#
_cell.length_a   1.000
_cell.length_b   1.000
_cell.length_c   1.000
_cell.angle_alpha   90.00
_cell.angle_beta   90.00
_cell.angle_gamma   90.00
#
_symmetry.space_group_name_H-M   'P 1'
#
loop_
_entity.id
_entity.type
_entity.pdbx_description
1 polymer ?
#
loop_
_entity_poly.entity_id
_entity_poly.type
_entity_poly.pdbx_seq_one_letter_code
_entity_poly.pdbx_strand_id
1 'polypeptide(L)'
;MTLAELPENACVLSTVVQAFAISALKKLEASGRTFIDYFAFKVLSGLALPGIPYWTGAKEHYESHPQDYQAVYDALSDDESRDVFTRLLSFRLNYDIFADVLLHSQSAGNVL
;
A
#
# COMPACT_ATOMS: atom_id res chain seq x y z
N MET A 1 -9.73 -25.45 -6.56
CA MET A 1 -9.89 -24.36 -7.53
C MET A 1 -8.54 -23.74 -7.79
N THR A 2 -8.05 -23.80 -9.03
CA THR A 2 -6.78 -23.18 -9.45
C THR A 2 -7.06 -21.92 -10.27
N LEU A 3 -6.06 -21.03 -10.43
CA LEU A 3 -6.20 -19.85 -11.30
C LEU A 3 -6.48 -20.23 -12.77
N ALA A 4 -6.09 -21.42 -13.20
CA ALA A 4 -6.35 -21.92 -14.55
C ALA A 4 -7.82 -22.29 -14.78
N GLU A 5 -8.56 -22.61 -13.71
CA GLU A 5 -9.98 -22.99 -13.77
C GLU A 5 -10.94 -21.79 -13.79
N LEU A 6 -10.41 -20.57 -13.60
CA LEU A 6 -11.21 -19.35 -13.61
C LEU A 6 -11.59 -18.93 -15.05
N PRO A 7 -12.81 -18.40 -15.26
CA PRO A 7 -13.20 -17.77 -16.53
C PRO A 7 -12.17 -16.73 -16.99
N GLU A 8 -11.94 -16.62 -18.30
CA GLU A 8 -10.96 -15.67 -18.87
C GLU A 8 -11.22 -14.22 -18.44
N ASN A 9 -12.48 -13.84 -18.32
CA ASN A 9 -12.92 -12.51 -17.92
C ASN A 9 -13.14 -12.33 -16.40
N ALA A 10 -12.70 -13.29 -15.57
CA ALA A 10 -12.82 -13.16 -14.13
C ALA A 10 -11.81 -12.15 -13.58
N CYS A 11 -12.27 -11.27 -12.69
CA CYS A 11 -11.40 -10.44 -11.85
C CYS A 11 -11.22 -11.10 -10.48
N VAL A 12 -9.97 -11.23 -10.03
CA VAL A 12 -9.63 -11.85 -8.74
C VAL A 12 -9.46 -10.77 -7.67
N LEU A 13 -10.29 -10.83 -6.62
CA LEU A 13 -10.05 -10.07 -5.40
C LEU A 13 -9.09 -10.86 -4.49
N SER A 14 -7.87 -10.35 -4.29
CA SER A 14 -6.93 -10.90 -3.33
C SER A 14 -7.25 -10.39 -1.93
N THR A 15 -7.69 -11.29 -1.04
CA THR A 15 -7.97 -10.98 0.37
C THR A 15 -6.80 -11.29 1.31
N VAL A 16 -5.60 -11.46 0.76
CA VAL A 16 -4.38 -11.69 1.53
C VAL A 16 -3.86 -10.34 2.07
N VAL A 17 -4.11 -10.05 3.34
CA VAL A 17 -3.85 -8.74 3.96
C VAL A 17 -2.65 -8.70 4.92
N GLN A 18 -1.94 -9.82 5.12
CA GLN A 18 -0.80 -9.91 6.05
C GLN A 18 0.50 -10.28 5.31
N ALA A 19 1.41 -11.01 5.96
CA ALA A 19 2.79 -11.27 5.55
C ALA A 19 3.01 -11.69 4.08
N PHE A 20 2.00 -12.25 3.44
CA PHE A 20 2.11 -12.76 2.06
C PHE A 20 1.37 -11.92 1.02
N ALA A 21 0.91 -10.71 1.36
CA ALA A 21 0.15 -9.85 0.45
C ALA A 21 0.93 -9.60 -0.85
N ILE A 22 2.16 -9.08 -0.77
CA ILE A 22 3.02 -8.83 -1.94
C ILE A 22 3.29 -10.12 -2.73
N SER A 23 3.59 -11.22 -2.04
CA SER A 23 3.84 -12.52 -2.69
C SER A 23 2.61 -13.07 -3.43
N ALA A 24 1.42 -12.87 -2.89
CA ALA A 24 0.16 -13.25 -3.54
C ALA A 24 -0.08 -12.39 -4.79
N LEU A 25 0.19 -11.10 -4.73
CA LEU A 25 0.00 -10.20 -5.86
C LEU A 25 0.99 -10.48 -6.99
N LYS A 26 2.27 -10.75 -6.68
CA LYS A 26 3.26 -11.20 -7.69
C LYS A 26 2.83 -12.49 -8.41
N LYS A 27 2.17 -13.42 -7.70
CA LYS A 27 1.62 -14.64 -8.31
C LYS A 27 0.44 -14.34 -9.23
N LEU A 28 -0.43 -13.41 -8.85
CA LEU A 28 -1.56 -12.98 -9.67
C LEU A 28 -1.08 -12.22 -10.91
N GLU A 29 -0.12 -11.32 -10.76
CA GLU A 29 0.56 -10.62 -11.85
C GLU A 29 1.18 -11.61 -12.85
N ALA A 30 1.97 -12.57 -12.37
CA ALA A 30 2.57 -13.61 -13.21
C ALA A 30 1.54 -14.51 -13.91
N SER A 31 0.30 -14.57 -13.42
CA SER A 31 -0.78 -15.34 -14.05
C SER A 31 -1.45 -14.62 -15.24
N GLY A 32 -1.17 -13.33 -15.43
CA GLY A 32 -1.81 -12.50 -16.46
C GLY A 32 -3.30 -12.23 -16.24
N ARG A 33 -3.86 -12.63 -15.09
CA ARG A 33 -5.26 -12.41 -14.74
C ARG A 33 -5.48 -10.96 -14.29
N THR A 34 -6.69 -10.44 -14.50
CA THR A 34 -7.12 -9.20 -13.86
C THR A 34 -7.30 -9.45 -12.36
N PHE A 35 -6.73 -8.60 -11.51
CA PHE A 35 -6.88 -8.71 -10.07
C PHE A 35 -6.92 -7.34 -9.40
N ILE A 36 -7.40 -7.33 -8.15
CA ILE A 36 -7.35 -6.18 -7.24
C ILE A 36 -7.03 -6.72 -5.84
N ASP A 37 -6.20 -6.01 -5.08
CA ASP A 37 -5.96 -6.35 -3.68
C ASP A 37 -7.06 -5.76 -2.77
N TYR A 38 -7.17 -6.32 -1.56
CA TYR A 38 -8.18 -5.90 -0.59
C TYR A 38 -8.07 -4.43 -0.21
N PHE A 39 -6.87 -3.86 -0.15
CA PHE A 39 -6.64 -2.48 0.27
C PHE A 39 -7.17 -1.51 -0.80
N ALA A 40 -6.80 -1.75 -2.07
CA ALA A 40 -7.35 -1.03 -3.21
C ALA A 40 -8.87 -1.21 -3.32
N PHE A 41 -9.38 -2.44 -3.18
CA PHE A 41 -10.82 -2.71 -3.19
C PHE A 41 -11.56 -1.95 -2.08
N LYS A 42 -10.96 -1.88 -0.88
CA LYS A 42 -11.54 -1.14 0.25
C LYS A 42 -11.67 0.35 -0.06
N VAL A 43 -10.66 0.96 -0.66
CA VAL A 43 -10.66 2.39 -1.02
C VAL A 43 -11.64 2.66 -2.17
N LEU A 44 -11.61 1.83 -3.22
CA LEU A 44 -12.30 2.09 -4.48
C LEU A 44 -13.77 1.66 -4.49
N SER A 45 -14.17 0.65 -3.71
CA SER A 45 -15.52 0.08 -3.77
C SER A 45 -16.61 1.01 -3.23
N GLY A 46 -16.26 2.01 -2.41
CA GLY A 46 -17.21 2.85 -1.69
C GLY A 46 -18.07 2.09 -0.66
N LEU A 47 -17.75 0.81 -0.40
CA LEU A 47 -18.49 -0.02 0.54
C LEU A 47 -18.05 0.24 1.97
N ALA A 48 -18.98 0.15 2.92
CA ALA A 48 -18.71 0.20 4.35
C ALA A 48 -18.08 -1.12 4.84
N LEU A 49 -16.86 -1.41 4.37
CA LEU A 49 -16.10 -2.59 4.78
C LEU A 49 -15.45 -2.35 6.14
N PRO A 50 -15.34 -3.37 7.00
CA PRO A 50 -14.65 -3.25 8.28
C PRO A 50 -13.24 -2.68 8.08
N GLY A 51 -12.84 -1.77 8.98
CA GLY A 51 -11.47 -1.29 9.05
C GLY A 51 -10.53 -2.43 9.45
N ILE A 52 -9.25 -2.30 9.11
CA ILE A 52 -8.22 -3.18 9.65
C ILE A 52 -7.94 -2.65 11.06
N PRO A 53 -8.28 -3.38 12.15
CA PRO A 53 -8.34 -2.78 13.49
C PRO A 53 -7.01 -2.18 13.93
N TYR A 54 -5.91 -2.90 13.65
CA TYR A 54 -4.54 -2.46 13.91
C TYR A 54 -4.14 -1.20 13.15
N TRP A 55 -4.93 -0.81 12.14
CA TRP A 55 -4.63 0.32 11.28
C TRP A 55 -5.37 1.61 11.61
N THR A 56 -6.38 1.53 12.46
CA THR A 56 -7.15 2.69 12.90
C THR A 56 -6.25 3.74 13.58
N GLY A 57 -6.46 5.02 13.32
CA GLY A 57 -5.79 6.12 14.03
C GLY A 57 -4.43 6.55 13.47
N ALA A 58 -3.86 5.84 12.49
CA ALA A 58 -2.52 6.22 11.99
C ALA A 58 -2.50 7.50 11.18
N LYS A 59 -3.57 7.77 10.43
CA LYS A 59 -3.65 9.01 9.65
C LYS A 59 -3.74 10.21 10.58
N GLU A 60 -4.61 10.12 11.57
CA GLU A 60 -4.80 11.14 12.60
C GLU A 60 -3.53 11.33 13.44
N HIS A 61 -2.82 10.23 13.75
CA HIS A 61 -1.55 10.29 14.46
C HIS A 61 -0.46 10.98 13.63
N TYR A 62 -0.34 10.64 12.35
CA TYR A 62 0.60 11.28 11.43
C TYR A 62 0.32 12.77 11.27
N GLU A 63 -0.95 13.14 11.03
CA GLU A 63 -1.38 14.54 10.89
C GLU A 63 -1.14 15.37 12.16
N SER A 64 -1.19 14.74 13.35
CA SER A 64 -0.91 15.42 14.63
C SER A 64 0.58 15.45 15.00
N HIS A 65 1.42 14.61 14.40
CA HIS A 65 2.85 14.49 14.74
C HIS A 65 3.78 14.42 13.51
N PRO A 66 3.60 15.26 12.46
CA PRO A 66 4.37 15.11 11.22
C PRO A 66 5.88 15.25 11.43
N GLN A 67 6.29 16.07 12.39
CA GLN A 67 7.69 16.29 12.77
C GLN A 67 8.37 15.03 13.30
N ASP A 68 7.64 14.16 14.00
CA ASP A 68 8.21 12.93 14.57
C ASP A 68 8.56 11.93 13.46
N TYR A 69 7.72 11.83 12.44
CA TYR A 69 7.98 10.97 11.27
C TYR A 69 9.13 11.53 10.43
N GLN A 70 9.21 12.85 10.26
CA GLN A 70 10.32 13.50 9.59
C GLN A 70 11.65 13.24 10.33
N ALA A 71 11.64 13.36 11.67
CA ALA A 71 12.82 13.09 12.48
C ALA A 71 13.32 11.64 12.33
N VAL A 72 12.40 10.67 12.22
CA VAL A 72 12.77 9.28 11.91
C VAL A 72 13.37 9.16 10.52
N TYR A 73 12.74 9.75 9.50
CA TYR A 73 13.24 9.73 8.12
C TYR A 73 14.65 10.31 8.01
N ASP A 74 14.90 11.46 8.64
CA ASP A 74 16.19 12.16 8.63
C ASP A 74 17.27 11.36 9.36
N ALA A 75 16.90 10.55 10.35
CA ALA A 75 17.81 9.67 11.08
C ALA A 75 18.21 8.40 10.30
N LEU A 76 17.49 8.04 9.23
CA LEU A 76 17.85 6.91 8.38
C LEU A 76 19.10 7.24 7.57
N SER A 77 20.09 6.34 7.57
CA SER A 77 21.42 6.60 7.03
C SER A 77 21.53 6.39 5.53
N ASP A 78 20.71 5.51 4.97
CA ASP A 78 20.75 5.10 3.56
C ASP A 78 19.43 5.34 2.85
N ASP A 79 19.50 5.49 1.53
CA ASP A 79 18.35 5.80 0.69
C ASP A 79 17.36 4.63 0.57
N GLU A 80 17.84 3.39 0.69
CA GLU A 80 16.97 2.20 0.67
C GLU A 80 16.05 2.20 1.90
N SER A 81 16.58 2.46 3.08
CA SER A 81 15.79 2.58 4.31
C SER A 81 14.78 3.72 4.23
N ARG A 82 15.16 4.87 3.65
CA ARG A 82 14.26 6.01 3.43
C ARG A 82 13.13 5.67 2.46
N ASP A 83 13.42 4.95 1.38
CA ASP A 83 12.41 4.45 0.44
C ASP A 83 11.44 3.49 1.13
N VAL A 84 11.95 2.50 1.85
CA VAL A 84 11.14 1.52 2.59
C VAL A 84 10.25 2.22 3.62
N PHE A 85 10.81 3.16 4.40
CA PHE A 85 10.03 3.94 5.36
C PHE A 85 8.89 4.71 4.68
N THR A 86 9.20 5.37 3.57
CA THR A 86 8.20 6.16 2.83
C THR A 86 7.08 5.30 2.27
N ARG A 87 7.42 4.13 1.72
CA ARG A 87 6.45 3.16 1.21
C ARG A 87 5.58 2.60 2.32
N LEU A 88 6.17 2.27 3.47
CA LEU A 88 5.42 1.83 4.66
C LEU A 88 4.46 2.92 5.14
N LEU A 89 4.92 4.17 5.21
CA LEU A 89 4.09 5.29 5.62
C LEU A 89 2.94 5.52 4.63
N SER A 90 3.25 5.53 3.33
CA SER A 90 2.26 5.67 2.25
C SER A 90 1.19 4.58 2.31
N PHE A 91 1.60 3.33 2.50
CA PHE A 91 0.68 2.21 2.69
C PHE A 91 -0.19 2.40 3.93
N ARG A 92 0.40 2.84 5.04
CA ARG A 92 -0.28 3.02 6.31
C ARG A 92 -1.33 4.13 6.28
N LEU A 93 -1.11 5.16 5.47
CA LEU A 93 -1.98 6.32 5.31
C LEU A 93 -3.03 6.14 4.21
N ASN A 94 -2.65 5.51 3.10
CA ASN A 94 -3.43 5.52 1.86
C ASN A 94 -3.85 4.14 1.37
N TYR A 95 -3.50 3.06 2.09
CA TYR A 95 -3.81 1.68 1.67
C TYR A 95 -3.14 1.28 0.34
N ASP A 96 -2.11 2.01 -0.09
CA ASP A 96 -1.37 1.73 -1.32
C ASP A 96 -0.21 0.77 -1.05
N ILE A 97 -0.39 -0.50 -1.42
CA ILE A 97 0.60 -1.56 -1.19
C ILE A 97 1.77 -1.52 -2.18
N PHE A 98 1.57 -0.89 -3.34
CA PHE A 98 2.58 -0.82 -4.37
C PHE A 98 3.36 0.49 -4.34
N ALA A 99 2.74 1.57 -3.86
CA ALA A 99 3.33 2.90 -3.67
C ALA A 99 4.48 3.11 -4.66
N ASP A 100 4.16 3.02 -5.96
CA ASP A 100 5.15 3.15 -7.01
C ASP A 100 5.83 4.51 -6.81
N VAL A 101 7.16 4.51 -6.95
CA VAL A 101 8.08 5.62 -6.66
C VAL A 101 7.63 6.92 -7.33
N LEU A 102 6.77 7.68 -6.65
CA LEU A 102 6.39 9.05 -6.98
C LEU A 102 7.23 10.07 -6.20
N LEU A 103 8.47 9.71 -5.84
CA LEU A 103 9.46 10.65 -5.27
C LEU A 103 10.64 10.96 -6.20
N HIS A 104 10.50 10.71 -7.51
CA HIS A 104 11.44 11.22 -8.51
C HIS A 104 10.84 12.27 -9.47
N SER A 105 9.74 12.93 -9.07
CA SER A 105 9.25 14.11 -9.81
C SER A 105 8.62 15.21 -8.93
N GLN A 106 9.20 15.48 -7.76
CA GLN A 106 8.94 16.73 -7.03
C GLN A 106 10.27 17.38 -6.61
N SER A 107 11.09 17.74 -7.60
CA SER A 107 12.02 18.86 -7.49
C SER A 107 11.33 20.16 -7.94
N ALA A 108 10.22 20.54 -7.30
CA ALA A 108 9.71 21.91 -7.32
C ALA A 108 8.56 22.08 -6.31
N GLY A 109 8.92 22.34 -5.05
CA GLY A 109 8.06 23.08 -4.13
C GLY A 109 6.78 22.40 -3.67
N ASN A 110 6.88 21.61 -2.61
CA ASN A 110 6.25 22.04 -1.37
C ASN A 110 6.87 21.27 -0.20
N VAL A 111 7.14 22.01 0.85
CA VAL A 111 7.52 21.48 2.15
C VAL A 111 6.34 20.69 2.70
N LEU A 112 6.52 19.39 2.92
CA LEU A 112 6.25 18.60 4.14
C LEU A 112 6.31 17.11 3.80
#